data_AF-A0A101G4K0-F1
#
_entry.id   AF-A0A101G4K0-F1
#
_cell.length_a   1.000
_cell.length_b   1.000
_cell.length_c   1.000
_cell.angle_alpha   90.00
_cell.angle_beta   90.00
_cell.angle_gamma   90.00
#
_symmetry.space_group_name_H-M   'P 1'
#
loop_
_entity.id
_entity.type
_entity.pdbx_description
1 polymer ?
#
loop_
_entity_poly.entity_id
_entity_poly.type
_entity_poly.pdbx_seq_one_letter_code
_entity_poly.pdbx_strand_id
1 'polypeptide(L)'
;MVDDGHTGIWTSNSLIPFDEFIKNTRGTITPECADIIMTNPPFGSKGKVEDPNILSEYDFGHAWKKDKKTGKFQKDKLLAGKKGGGQVPDILFIERCLSLLKEGGRMGIVLPDGDLTNQNTEFVRAWLKDKAQIVAVISLPQETFVPFGAGVKSSVLFLKKPKGKLPERYPIFFANLQKIGYDIRGRRTYKRNEKGEIVDNEGRVIDYLTDRKGNKTKQDPALIELNGALDSDVPEILEEWKKFRKEFRRYLW
;
A
#
# COMPACT_ATOMS: atom_id res chain seq x y z
N MET A 1 -25.73 7.42 11.28
CA MET A 1 -25.26 6.60 10.14
C MET A 1 -26.48 5.87 9.62
N VAL A 2 -26.92 6.22 8.41
CA VAL A 2 -27.99 5.50 7.72
C VAL A 2 -27.28 4.39 6.95
N ASP A 3 -27.58 3.15 7.33
CA ASP A 3 -27.16 1.93 6.64
C ASP A 3 -27.88 1.90 5.29
N ASP A 4 -27.14 1.85 4.19
CA ASP A 4 -27.68 1.90 2.83
C ASP A 4 -28.23 0.55 2.35
N GLY A 5 -28.24 -0.47 3.20
CA GLY A 5 -28.83 -1.79 2.90
C GLY A 5 -28.07 -2.58 1.84
N HIS A 6 -26.92 -2.09 1.38
CA HIS A 6 -26.03 -2.73 0.44
C HIS A 6 -24.65 -2.79 1.07
N THR A 7 -24.48 -3.66 2.07
CA THR A 7 -23.27 -3.65 2.89
C THR A 7 -21.97 -3.85 2.10
N GLY A 8 -21.99 -4.24 0.82
CA GLY A 8 -20.83 -4.23 -0.08
C GLY A 8 -19.66 -5.10 0.40
N ILE A 9 -19.88 -5.85 1.47
CA ILE A 9 -18.90 -6.60 2.24
C ILE A 9 -19.24 -8.06 2.05
N TRP A 10 -18.26 -8.81 1.57
CA TRP A 10 -18.37 -10.23 1.32
C TRP A 10 -17.32 -10.98 2.13
N THR A 11 -17.73 -12.04 2.79
CA THR A 11 -16.81 -12.93 3.53
C THR A 11 -16.43 -14.10 2.65
N SER A 12 -15.30 -13.97 1.94
CA SER A 12 -14.76 -15.04 1.10
C SER A 12 -13.24 -14.96 1.04
N ASN A 13 -12.58 -16.10 0.85
CA ASN A 13 -11.15 -16.10 0.55
C ASN A 13 -10.95 -15.47 -0.83
N SER A 14 -10.42 -14.25 -0.86
CA SER A 14 -10.29 -13.46 -2.09
C SER A 14 -9.25 -13.99 -3.08
N LEU A 15 -8.49 -15.04 -2.71
CA LEU A 15 -7.51 -15.66 -3.58
C LEU A 15 -8.03 -16.89 -4.35
N ILE A 16 -9.20 -17.45 -4.01
CA ILE A 16 -9.77 -18.64 -4.69
C ILE A 16 -10.05 -18.39 -6.18
N PRO A 17 -10.20 -19.44 -7.02
CA PRO A 17 -10.57 -19.29 -8.42
C PRO A 17 -11.78 -18.36 -8.63
N PHE A 18 -11.78 -17.59 -9.72
CA PHE A 18 -12.81 -16.57 -9.95
C PHE A 18 -14.23 -17.16 -9.99
N ASP A 19 -14.44 -18.34 -10.56
CA ASP A 19 -15.76 -18.98 -10.59
C ASP A 19 -16.35 -19.16 -9.19
N GLU A 20 -15.52 -19.59 -8.23
CA GLU A 20 -15.92 -19.74 -6.83
C GLU A 20 -16.07 -18.38 -6.14
N PHE A 21 -15.15 -17.44 -6.40
CA PHE A 21 -15.19 -16.10 -5.82
C PHE A 21 -16.42 -15.30 -6.26
N ILE A 22 -16.78 -15.38 -7.54
CA ILE A 22 -17.99 -14.78 -8.12
C ILE A 22 -19.23 -15.38 -7.46
N LYS A 23 -19.27 -16.71 -7.30
CA LYS A 23 -20.38 -17.39 -6.59
C LYS A 23 -20.51 -16.89 -5.15
N ASN A 24 -19.39 -16.80 -4.43
CA ASN A 24 -19.35 -16.37 -3.02
C ASN A 24 -19.72 -14.89 -2.84
N THR A 25 -19.53 -14.07 -3.88
CA THR A 25 -19.89 -12.64 -3.91
C THR A 25 -21.21 -12.38 -4.65
N ARG A 26 -22.00 -13.42 -4.89
CA ARG A 26 -23.31 -13.40 -5.56
C ARG A 26 -23.29 -12.67 -6.91
N GLY A 27 -22.19 -12.80 -7.66
CA GLY A 27 -22.01 -12.17 -8.97
C GLY A 27 -21.58 -10.70 -8.91
N THR A 28 -21.42 -10.12 -7.71
CA THR A 28 -21.12 -8.69 -7.55
C THR A 28 -19.66 -8.38 -7.88
N ILE A 29 -18.74 -9.25 -7.46
CA ILE A 29 -17.31 -9.06 -7.70
C ILE A 29 -16.87 -10.01 -8.80
N THR A 30 -16.50 -9.43 -9.94
CA THR A 30 -16.04 -10.13 -11.15
C THR A 30 -14.68 -9.57 -11.57
N PRO A 31 -13.93 -10.25 -12.46
CA PRO A 31 -12.78 -9.64 -13.11
C PRO A 31 -13.16 -8.30 -13.72
N GLU A 32 -12.25 -7.33 -13.63
CA GLU A 32 -12.44 -5.99 -14.22
C GLU A 32 -13.68 -5.22 -13.71
N CYS A 33 -14.10 -5.44 -12.46
CA CYS A 33 -15.25 -4.74 -11.88
C CYS A 33 -14.89 -3.40 -11.21
N ALA A 34 -13.61 -3.15 -10.89
CA ALA A 34 -13.19 -2.02 -10.05
C ALA A 34 -12.46 -0.92 -10.83
N ASP A 35 -12.84 0.34 -10.59
CA ASP A 35 -12.10 1.52 -11.07
C ASP A 35 -10.92 1.88 -10.16
N ILE A 36 -11.10 1.66 -8.85
CA ILE A 36 -10.11 1.95 -7.81
C ILE A 36 -10.06 0.79 -6.82
N ILE A 37 -8.86 0.37 -6.44
CA ILE A 37 -8.62 -0.54 -5.31
C ILE A 37 -7.68 0.13 -4.32
N MET A 38 -8.04 0.12 -3.04
CA MET A 38 -7.15 0.53 -1.95
C MET A 38 -7.10 -0.61 -0.95
N THR A 39 -5.91 -1.13 -0.68
CA THR A 39 -5.80 -2.33 0.14
C THR A 39 -4.51 -2.40 0.93
N ASN A 40 -4.62 -2.97 2.12
CA ASN A 40 -3.53 -3.38 2.98
C ASN A 40 -3.66 -4.91 3.14
N PRO A 41 -3.19 -5.70 2.15
CA PRO A 41 -3.31 -7.14 2.23
C PRO A 41 -2.57 -7.66 3.47
N PRO A 42 -2.99 -8.81 4.01
CA PRO A 42 -2.39 -9.32 5.23
C PRO A 42 -0.88 -9.57 5.08
N PHE A 43 -0.06 -8.96 5.95
CA PHE A 43 1.40 -9.15 6.00
C PHE A 43 1.80 -10.17 7.04
N GLY A 44 2.81 -10.98 6.71
CA GLY A 44 3.45 -11.88 7.69
C GLY A 44 2.50 -12.87 8.36
N SER A 45 1.25 -12.95 7.91
CA SER A 45 0.23 -13.74 8.56
C SER A 45 0.28 -15.16 8.02
N LYS A 46 0.76 -16.08 8.86
CA LYS A 46 0.37 -17.50 8.84
C LYS A 46 0.78 -18.30 7.60
N GLY A 47 1.93 -17.98 7.00
CA GLY A 47 2.61 -18.87 6.06
C GLY A 47 2.27 -18.62 4.60
N LYS A 48 2.68 -19.57 3.75
CA LYS A 48 2.51 -19.50 2.30
C LYS A 48 1.17 -20.10 1.91
N VAL A 49 0.59 -19.59 0.82
CA VAL A 49 -0.48 -20.28 0.10
C VAL A 49 0.16 -21.48 -0.60
N GLU A 50 -0.29 -22.69 -0.25
CA GLU A 50 0.24 -23.96 -0.78
C GLU A 50 -0.78 -24.74 -1.62
N ASP A 51 -2.05 -24.33 -1.58
CA ASP A 51 -3.14 -25.00 -2.31
C ASP A 51 -2.92 -24.94 -3.83
N PRO A 52 -2.76 -26.09 -4.51
CA PRO A 52 -2.60 -26.13 -5.95
C PRO A 52 -3.74 -25.46 -6.72
N ASN A 53 -4.99 -25.55 -6.24
CA ASN A 53 -6.17 -24.97 -6.90
C ASN A 53 -6.16 -23.45 -6.84
N ILE A 54 -5.51 -22.86 -5.82
CA ILE A 54 -5.30 -21.42 -5.75
C ILE A 54 -4.11 -21.05 -6.61
N LEU A 55 -2.96 -21.70 -6.42
CA LEU A 55 -1.71 -21.32 -7.08
C LEU A 55 -1.76 -21.45 -8.61
N SER A 56 -2.52 -22.40 -9.16
CA SER A 56 -2.65 -22.56 -10.61
C SER A 56 -3.24 -21.33 -11.31
N GLU A 57 -4.04 -20.54 -10.58
CA GLU A 57 -4.73 -19.35 -11.10
C GLU A 57 -3.81 -18.14 -11.26
N TYR A 58 -2.58 -18.20 -10.72
CA TYR A 58 -1.67 -17.05 -10.65
C TYR A 58 -0.35 -17.31 -11.38
N ASP A 59 0.09 -16.31 -12.12
CA ASP A 59 1.45 -16.19 -12.62
C ASP A 59 2.47 -16.30 -11.46
N PHE A 60 2.18 -15.67 -10.32
CA PHE A 60 3.03 -15.76 -9.13
C PHE A 60 2.85 -17.03 -8.30
N GLY A 61 1.88 -17.90 -8.63
CA GLY A 61 1.78 -19.24 -8.06
C GLY A 61 2.81 -20.23 -8.61
N HIS A 62 3.64 -19.79 -9.55
CA HIS A 62 4.67 -20.57 -10.22
C HIS A 62 6.07 -20.06 -9.86
N ALA A 63 7.07 -20.93 -9.98
CA ALA A 63 8.47 -20.53 -9.88
C ALA A 63 8.86 -19.69 -11.09
N TRP A 64 9.86 -18.84 -10.93
CA TRP A 64 10.37 -17.98 -12.00
C TRP A 64 11.88 -18.16 -12.16
N LYS A 65 12.33 -18.33 -13.41
CA LYS A 65 13.74 -18.47 -13.77
C LYS A 65 14.18 -17.28 -14.62
N LYS A 66 15.30 -16.69 -14.25
CA LYS A 66 15.94 -15.65 -15.04
C LYS A 66 16.85 -16.28 -16.09
N ASP A 67 16.58 -16.00 -17.36
CA ASP A 67 17.48 -16.35 -18.45
C ASP A 67 18.75 -15.49 -18.32
N LYS A 68 19.92 -16.13 -18.16
CA LYS A 68 21.19 -15.45 -17.91
C LYS A 68 21.71 -14.65 -19.10
N LYS A 69 21.28 -14.96 -20.32
CA LYS A 69 21.75 -14.29 -21.55
C LYS A 69 20.91 -13.06 -21.85
N THR A 70 19.59 -13.17 -21.70
CA THR A 70 18.63 -12.11 -22.06
C THR A 70 18.19 -11.28 -20.86
N GLY A 71 18.39 -11.77 -19.63
CA GLY A 71 17.90 -11.15 -18.41
C GLY A 71 16.40 -11.28 -18.18
N LYS A 72 15.66 -11.93 -19.10
CA LYS A 72 14.20 -12.08 -19.02
C LYS A 72 13.80 -13.18 -18.04
N PHE A 73 12.69 -12.98 -17.37
CA PHE A 73 12.08 -13.98 -16.49
C PHE A 73 11.10 -14.85 -17.26
N GLN A 74 11.15 -16.16 -17.00
CA GLN A 74 10.23 -17.14 -17.55
C GLN A 74 9.59 -17.94 -16.42
N LYS A 75 8.29 -18.16 -16.57
CA LYS A 75 7.51 -19.00 -15.67
C LYS A 75 7.99 -20.45 -15.78
N ASP A 76 8.14 -21.10 -14.64
CA ASP A 76 8.54 -22.49 -14.48
C ASP A 76 7.40 -23.27 -13.80
N LYS A 77 7.71 -24.41 -13.18
CA LYS A 77 6.76 -25.25 -12.44
C LYS A 77 5.93 -24.51 -11.38
N LEU A 78 4.72 -25.01 -11.17
CA LEU A 78 3.84 -24.64 -10.05
C LEU A 78 4.55 -24.79 -8.70
N LEU A 79 4.31 -23.88 -7.75
CA LEU A 79 4.92 -23.89 -6.42
C LEU A 79 4.25 -24.88 -5.46
N ALA A 80 3.18 -25.55 -5.86
CA ALA A 80 2.45 -26.50 -5.03
C ALA A 80 3.17 -27.85 -4.88
N GLY A 81 2.91 -28.56 -3.77
CA GLY A 81 3.32 -29.96 -3.58
C GLY A 81 4.81 -30.22 -3.33
N LYS A 82 5.61 -29.18 -3.05
CA LYS A 82 7.04 -29.32 -2.68
C LYS A 82 7.27 -28.85 -1.26
N LYS A 83 8.17 -29.52 -0.53
CA LYS A 83 8.60 -29.09 0.80
C LYS A 83 9.18 -27.67 0.71
N GLY A 84 8.57 -26.72 1.42
CA GLY A 84 8.93 -25.29 1.37
C GLY A 84 8.41 -24.53 0.14
N GLY A 85 7.54 -25.16 -0.67
CA GLY A 85 6.80 -24.55 -1.78
C GLY A 85 5.77 -23.53 -1.33
N GLY A 86 4.88 -23.13 -2.24
CA GLY A 86 3.89 -22.08 -2.02
C GLY A 86 4.40 -20.65 -2.23
N GLN A 87 3.48 -19.70 -2.16
CA GLN A 87 3.72 -18.27 -2.36
C GLN A 87 3.18 -17.45 -1.18
N VAL A 88 3.86 -16.35 -0.85
CA VAL A 88 3.36 -15.41 0.17
C VAL A 88 2.10 -14.68 -0.35
N PRO A 89 1.05 -14.51 0.48
CA PRO A 89 -0.22 -13.96 0.01
C PRO A 89 -0.13 -12.55 -0.59
N ASP A 90 0.69 -11.67 -0.01
CA ASP A 90 0.95 -10.30 -0.49
C ASP A 90 1.32 -10.24 -1.97
N ILE A 91 2.23 -11.11 -2.43
CA ILE A 91 2.60 -11.21 -3.86
C ILE A 91 1.40 -11.65 -4.71
N LEU A 92 0.59 -12.63 -4.27
CA LEU A 92 -0.60 -13.06 -5.00
C LEU A 92 -1.66 -11.96 -5.06
N PHE A 93 -1.77 -11.14 -4.02
CA PHE A 93 -2.71 -10.01 -3.98
C PHE A 93 -2.38 -8.93 -5.00
N ILE A 94 -1.11 -8.75 -5.40
CA ILE A 94 -0.74 -7.85 -6.51
C ILE A 94 -1.49 -8.25 -7.78
N GLU A 95 -1.41 -9.53 -8.15
CA GLU A 95 -2.04 -10.07 -9.35
C GLU A 95 -3.57 -10.10 -9.23
N ARG A 96 -4.10 -10.55 -8.07
CA ARG A 96 -5.56 -10.53 -7.81
C ARG A 96 -6.15 -9.13 -7.96
N CYS A 97 -5.53 -8.11 -7.34
CA CYS A 97 -6.01 -6.74 -7.43
C CYS A 97 -5.95 -6.23 -8.87
N LEU A 98 -4.87 -6.51 -9.60
CA LEU A 98 -4.75 -6.09 -11.00
C LEU A 98 -5.82 -6.75 -11.90
N SER A 99 -6.18 -8.01 -11.65
CA SER A 99 -7.25 -8.72 -12.37
C SER A 99 -8.65 -8.15 -12.08
N LEU A 100 -8.88 -7.61 -10.89
CA LEU A 100 -10.13 -6.94 -10.51
C LEU A 100 -10.26 -5.53 -11.10
N LEU A 101 -9.15 -4.88 -11.46
CA LEU A 101 -9.18 -3.55 -12.07
C LEU A 101 -9.70 -3.59 -13.50
N LYS A 102 -10.55 -2.63 -13.85
CA LYS A 102 -10.85 -2.24 -15.23
C LYS A 102 -9.59 -1.74 -15.94
N GLU A 103 -9.55 -1.78 -17.26
CA GLU A 103 -8.55 -1.04 -18.02
C GLU A 103 -8.57 0.45 -17.64
N GLY A 104 -7.38 1.03 -17.40
CA GLY A 104 -7.26 2.40 -16.87
C GLY A 104 -7.56 2.54 -15.38
N GLY A 105 -8.05 1.49 -14.72
CA GLY A 105 -8.27 1.40 -13.28
C GLY A 105 -6.96 1.48 -12.50
N ARG A 106 -7.05 1.82 -11.21
CA ARG A 106 -5.88 2.16 -10.39
C ARG A 106 -5.94 1.50 -9.03
N MET A 107 -4.78 1.19 -8.47
CA MET A 107 -4.68 0.67 -7.11
C MET A 107 -3.60 1.35 -6.30
N GLY A 108 -3.84 1.44 -5.00
CA GLY A 108 -2.82 1.64 -3.96
C GLY A 108 -2.80 0.38 -3.09
N ILE A 109 -1.65 -0.29 -3.03
CA ILE A 109 -1.45 -1.51 -2.23
C ILE A 109 -0.27 -1.31 -1.30
N VAL A 110 -0.46 -1.61 -0.02
CA VAL A 110 0.65 -1.67 0.93
C VAL A 110 1.32 -3.04 0.77
N LEU A 111 2.65 -3.07 0.70
CA LEU A 111 3.45 -4.29 0.55
C LEU A 111 4.71 -4.22 1.42
N PRO A 112 5.26 -5.34 1.89
CA PRO A 112 6.62 -5.37 2.44
C PRO A 112 7.63 -4.80 1.45
N ASP A 113 8.58 -3.99 1.93
CA ASP A 113 9.65 -3.44 1.08
C ASP A 113 10.39 -4.56 0.32
N GLY A 114 10.60 -5.69 0.98
CA GLY A 114 11.28 -6.86 0.42
C GLY A 114 10.67 -7.41 -0.87
N ASP A 115 9.35 -7.30 -1.05
CA ASP A 115 8.68 -7.73 -2.29
C ASP A 115 9.11 -6.88 -3.47
N LEU A 116 9.41 -5.60 -3.21
CA LEU A 116 9.80 -4.63 -4.22
C LEU A 116 11.32 -4.49 -4.35
N THR A 117 12.12 -4.88 -3.35
CA THR A 117 13.57 -4.62 -3.36
C THR A 117 14.45 -5.86 -3.42
N ASN A 118 14.01 -7.01 -2.91
CA ASN A 118 14.89 -8.17 -2.77
C ASN A 118 15.24 -8.78 -4.13
N GLN A 119 16.37 -9.51 -4.16
CA GLN A 119 16.83 -10.21 -5.36
C GLN A 119 15.95 -11.43 -5.67
N ASN A 120 15.52 -12.16 -4.64
CA ASN A 120 14.68 -13.36 -4.80
C ASN A 120 13.26 -13.02 -5.33
N THR A 121 12.80 -11.78 -5.18
CA THR A 121 11.52 -11.25 -5.69
C THR A 121 11.69 -10.39 -6.94
N GLU A 122 12.86 -10.42 -7.60
CA GLU A 122 13.08 -9.65 -8.84
C GLU A 122 12.05 -9.95 -9.94
N PHE A 123 11.54 -11.19 -9.97
CA PHE A 123 10.48 -11.59 -10.88
C PHE A 123 9.19 -10.77 -10.71
N VAL A 124 8.89 -10.26 -9.51
CA VAL A 124 7.72 -9.41 -9.24
C VAL A 124 7.84 -8.09 -10.01
N ARG A 125 9.01 -7.44 -9.93
CA ARG A 125 9.29 -6.20 -10.68
C ARG A 125 9.26 -6.43 -12.18
N ALA A 126 9.82 -7.54 -12.65
CA ALA A 126 9.82 -7.91 -14.06
C ALA A 126 8.38 -8.12 -14.57
N TRP A 127 7.55 -8.84 -13.80
CA TRP A 127 6.15 -9.07 -14.13
C TRP A 127 5.33 -7.76 -14.13
N LEU A 128 5.51 -6.92 -13.11
CA LEU A 128 4.83 -5.62 -13.02
C LEU A 128 5.13 -4.74 -14.24
N LYS A 129 6.39 -4.70 -14.69
CA LYS A 129 6.80 -3.93 -15.88
C LYS A 129 6.02 -4.31 -17.13
N ASP A 130 5.59 -5.55 -17.26
CA ASP A 130 4.86 -6.06 -18.42
C ASP A 130 3.33 -5.97 -18.26
N LYS A 131 2.82 -5.79 -17.04
CA LYS A 131 1.39 -5.93 -16.73
C LYS A 131 0.73 -4.65 -16.23
N ALA A 132 1.49 -3.74 -15.61
CA ALA A 132 0.96 -2.52 -15.01
C ALA A 132 1.91 -1.33 -15.19
N GLN A 133 1.34 -0.12 -15.21
CA GLN A 133 2.12 1.10 -15.12
C GLN A 133 2.33 1.42 -13.65
N ILE A 134 3.59 1.53 -13.21
CA ILE A 134 3.92 1.96 -11.85
C ILE A 134 3.76 3.48 -11.76
N VAL A 135 2.88 3.94 -10.90
CA VAL A 135 2.58 5.37 -10.76
C VAL A 135 3.47 6.01 -9.69
N ALA A 136 3.54 5.36 -8.53
CA ALA A 136 4.33 5.84 -7.41
C ALA A 136 4.76 4.70 -6.49
N VAL A 137 5.87 4.90 -5.79
CA VAL A 137 6.33 4.04 -4.68
C VAL A 137 6.65 4.95 -3.50
N ILE A 138 5.90 4.78 -2.41
CA ILE A 138 6.07 5.57 -1.19
C ILE A 138 6.60 4.65 -0.10
N SER A 139 7.88 4.80 0.26
CA SER A 139 8.46 4.04 1.37
C SER A 139 7.96 4.59 2.69
N LEU A 140 7.54 3.71 3.60
CA LEU A 140 7.06 4.07 4.93
C LEU A 140 8.19 3.83 5.96
N PRO A 141 8.18 4.56 7.10
CA PRO A 141 9.03 4.23 8.24
C PRO A 141 8.81 2.79 8.70
N GLN A 142 9.84 2.14 9.21
CA GLN A 142 9.73 0.76 9.72
C GLN A 142 8.73 0.68 10.89
N GLU A 143 8.61 1.77 11.64
CA GLU A 143 7.77 1.95 12.81
C GLU A 143 6.28 2.02 12.50
N THR A 144 5.90 2.14 11.22
CA THR A 144 4.51 2.37 10.79
C THR A 144 3.54 1.33 11.35
N PHE A 145 3.87 0.04 11.21
CA PHE A 145 2.97 -1.01 11.67
C PHE A 145 3.38 -1.63 13.02
N VAL A 146 4.45 -1.13 13.64
CA VAL A 146 4.99 -1.65 14.92
C VAL A 146 3.98 -1.57 16.06
N PRO A 147 3.24 -0.46 16.28
CA PRO A 147 2.22 -0.38 17.32
C PRO A 147 1.10 -1.43 17.17
N PHE A 148 0.94 -1.98 15.96
CA PHE A 148 -0.10 -2.93 15.60
C PHE A 148 0.43 -4.37 15.44
N GLY A 149 1.67 -4.62 15.90
CA GLY A 149 2.26 -5.97 15.96
C GLY A 149 2.99 -6.41 14.70
N ALA A 150 3.28 -5.51 13.75
CA ALA A 150 4.05 -5.83 12.54
C ALA A 150 5.27 -4.93 12.39
N GLY A 151 6.48 -5.50 12.53
CA GLY A 151 7.75 -4.77 12.42
C GLY A 151 8.43 -4.80 11.04
N VAL A 152 7.73 -5.32 10.03
CA VAL A 152 8.22 -5.38 8.65
C VAL A 152 8.11 -3.97 8.05
N LYS A 153 9.22 -3.48 7.47
CA LYS A 153 9.21 -2.24 6.71
C LYS A 153 8.39 -2.42 5.43
N SER A 154 7.52 -1.46 5.15
CA SER A 154 6.56 -1.55 4.05
C SER A 154 6.56 -0.29 3.19
N SER A 155 6.06 -0.43 1.97
CA SER A 155 5.85 0.65 1.02
C SER A 155 4.40 0.64 0.51
N VAL A 156 3.90 1.80 0.12
CA VAL A 156 2.66 1.90 -0.67
C VAL A 156 3.04 1.94 -2.15
N LEU A 157 2.63 0.92 -2.89
CA LEU A 157 2.79 0.83 -4.33
C LEU A 157 1.49 1.30 -5.00
N PHE A 158 1.62 2.29 -5.90
CA PHE A 158 0.53 2.76 -6.73
C PHE A 158 0.70 2.24 -8.15
N LEU A 159 -0.32 1.54 -8.67
CA LEU A 159 -0.34 0.99 -10.02
C LEU A 159 -1.54 1.51 -10.80
N LYS A 160 -1.39 1.59 -12.13
CA LYS A 160 -2.48 1.79 -13.09
C LYS A 160 -2.50 0.60 -14.06
N LYS A 161 -3.65 -0.06 -14.20
CA LYS A 161 -3.86 -1.06 -15.26
C LYS A 161 -3.85 -0.32 -16.60
N PRO A 162 -3.00 -0.70 -17.56
CA PRO A 162 -2.87 0.01 -18.83
C PRO A 162 -4.20 0.00 -19.59
N LYS A 163 -4.41 1.05 -20.39
CA LYS A 163 -5.42 1.08 -21.44
C LYS A 163 -4.70 0.89 -22.76
N GLY A 164 -4.69 -0.35 -23.28
CA GLY A 164 -3.87 -0.74 -24.42
C GLY A 164 -2.39 -0.97 -24.06
N LYS A 165 -1.47 -0.52 -24.92
CA LYS A 165 -0.03 -0.82 -24.77
C LYS A 165 0.60 0.03 -23.65
N LEU A 166 1.35 -0.62 -22.76
CA LEU A 166 2.17 0.07 -21.76
C LEU A 166 3.24 0.95 -22.42
N PRO A 167 3.44 2.19 -21.93
CA PRO A 167 4.54 3.02 -22.38
C PRO A 167 5.87 2.38 -21.99
N GLU A 168 6.84 2.37 -22.90
CA GLU A 168 8.16 1.79 -22.65
C GLU A 168 8.96 2.58 -21.59
N ARG A 169 8.78 3.90 -21.58
CA ARG A 169 9.39 4.83 -20.63
C ARG A 169 8.36 5.84 -20.15
N TYR A 170 8.26 5.96 -18.84
CA TYR A 170 7.38 6.89 -18.15
C TYR A 170 7.99 7.24 -16.78
N PRO A 171 7.65 8.41 -16.22
CA PRO A 171 8.14 8.82 -14.91
C PRO A 171 7.40 8.07 -13.80
N ILE A 172 8.12 7.74 -12.73
CA ILE A 172 7.57 7.12 -11.51
C ILE A 172 7.85 8.07 -10.34
N PHE A 173 6.84 8.37 -9.54
CA PHE A 173 7.02 9.20 -8.35
C PHE A 173 7.54 8.36 -7.18
N PHE A 174 8.71 8.71 -6.66
CA PHE A 174 9.26 8.10 -5.45
C PHE A 174 9.22 9.09 -4.30
N ALA A 175 8.79 8.64 -3.14
CA ALA A 175 8.94 9.40 -1.90
C ALA A 175 9.32 8.47 -0.75
N ASN A 176 10.00 9.04 0.23
CA ASN A 176 10.39 8.35 1.46
C ASN A 176 9.81 9.12 2.64
N LEU A 177 8.81 8.53 3.29
CA LEU A 177 8.19 9.10 4.47
C LEU A 177 9.09 8.78 5.68
N GLN A 178 9.48 9.80 6.43
CA GLN A 178 10.26 9.66 7.67
C GLN A 178 9.37 9.80 8.90
N LYS A 179 8.29 10.57 8.76
CA LYS A 179 7.36 10.88 9.84
C LYS A 179 5.91 10.58 9.46
N ILE A 180 5.25 9.82 10.33
CA ILE A 180 3.88 9.32 10.16
C ILE A 180 2.87 9.94 11.15
N GLY A 181 3.32 10.82 12.03
CA GLY A 181 2.47 11.46 13.03
C GLY A 181 2.22 10.61 14.28
N TYR A 182 2.94 9.50 14.49
CA TYR A 182 2.95 8.76 15.75
C TYR A 182 4.28 8.03 16.00
N ASP A 183 4.54 7.71 17.26
CA ASP A 183 5.72 6.96 17.70
C ASP A 183 5.48 5.43 17.70
N ILE A 184 6.52 4.65 18.02
CA ILE A 184 6.45 3.18 18.11
C ILE A 184 5.45 2.65 19.15
N ARG A 185 4.93 3.50 20.04
CA ARG A 185 3.90 3.16 21.03
C ARG A 185 2.49 3.53 20.54
N GLY A 186 2.36 4.03 19.31
CA GLY A 186 1.12 4.51 18.73
C GLY A 186 0.68 5.87 19.28
N ARG A 187 1.54 6.60 20.01
CA ARG A 187 1.20 7.92 20.53
C ARG A 187 1.42 8.96 19.45
N ARG A 188 0.43 9.82 19.21
CA ARG A 188 0.53 10.90 18.23
C ARG A 188 1.73 11.81 18.53
N THR A 189 2.47 12.15 17.49
CA THR A 189 3.56 13.13 17.51
C THR A 189 3.11 14.40 16.81
N TYR A 190 3.46 15.54 17.37
CA TYR A 190 3.04 16.85 16.88
C TYR A 190 4.26 17.71 16.55
N LYS A 191 4.12 18.59 15.54
CA LYS A 191 5.15 19.55 15.15
C LYS A 191 5.42 20.49 16.33
N ARG A 192 6.69 20.85 16.50
CA ARG A 192 7.15 21.76 17.54
C ARG A 192 7.94 22.90 16.93
N ASN A 193 7.82 24.09 17.52
CA ASN A 193 8.68 25.22 17.16
C ASN A 193 10.09 25.07 17.77
N GLU A 194 10.96 26.05 17.53
CA GLU A 194 12.35 26.06 18.03
C GLU A 194 12.45 26.02 19.57
N LYS A 195 11.42 26.47 20.28
CA LYS A 195 11.33 26.43 21.74
C LYS A 195 10.78 25.10 22.27
N GLY A 196 10.43 24.16 21.38
CA GLY A 196 9.84 22.88 21.73
C GLY A 196 8.34 22.93 22.02
N GLU A 197 7.66 24.05 21.75
CA GLU A 197 6.22 24.21 21.95
C GLU A 197 5.45 23.59 20.78
N ILE A 198 4.37 22.85 21.07
CA ILE A 198 3.49 22.26 20.06
C ILE A 198 2.74 23.38 19.34
N VAL A 199 2.65 23.27 18.01
CA VAL A 199 1.98 24.24 17.14
C VAL A 199 0.82 23.61 16.36
N ASP A 200 -0.10 24.43 15.89
CA ASP A 200 -1.13 24.07 14.91
C ASP A 200 -0.57 24.05 13.47
N ASN A 201 -1.43 23.76 12.49
CA ASN A 201 -1.05 23.67 11.07
C ASN A 201 -0.62 25.02 10.47
N GLU A 202 -0.88 26.13 11.15
CA GLU A 202 -0.45 27.47 10.75
C GLU A 202 0.81 27.93 11.51
N GLY A 203 1.37 27.06 12.36
CA GLY A 203 2.56 27.38 13.17
C GLY A 203 2.25 28.19 14.43
N ARG A 204 0.98 28.37 14.80
CA ARG A 204 0.58 29.08 16.02
C ARG A 204 0.74 28.15 17.21
N VAL A 205 1.27 28.67 18.33
CA VAL A 205 1.47 27.88 19.56
C VAL A 205 0.12 27.51 20.16
N ILE A 206 -0.05 26.23 20.50
CA ILE A 206 -1.24 25.76 21.22
C ILE A 206 -1.23 26.30 22.66
N ASP A 207 -2.38 26.79 23.11
CA ASP A 207 -2.55 27.45 24.41
C ASP A 207 -2.17 26.58 25.61
N TYR A 208 -1.89 27.26 26.73
CA TYR A 208 -1.50 26.64 28.00
C TYR A 208 -2.66 26.63 28.98
N LEU A 209 -2.74 25.57 29.78
CA LEU A 209 -3.51 25.59 31.02
C LEU A 209 -2.84 26.54 32.02
N THR A 210 -3.65 27.31 32.74
CA THR A 210 -3.19 28.23 33.78
C THR A 210 -3.54 27.72 35.17
N ASP A 211 -2.65 27.95 36.14
CA ASP A 211 -2.98 27.75 37.55
C ASP A 211 -3.96 28.83 38.08
N ARG A 212 -4.36 28.74 39.35
CA ARG A 212 -5.25 29.72 39.99
C ARG A 212 -4.65 31.14 40.07
N LYS A 213 -3.35 31.29 39.87
CA LYS A 213 -2.61 32.56 39.87
C LYS A 213 -2.37 33.09 38.44
N GLY A 214 -2.85 32.38 37.41
CA GLY A 214 -2.66 32.75 36.01
C GLY A 214 -1.33 32.30 35.39
N ASN A 215 -0.51 31.51 36.10
CA ASN A 215 0.76 31.04 35.55
C ASN A 215 0.54 29.88 34.57
N LYS A 216 1.23 29.92 33.43
CA LYS A 216 1.23 28.82 32.45
C LYS A 216 1.85 27.57 33.07
N THR A 217 1.19 26.43 32.91
CA THR A 217 1.65 25.14 33.45
C THR A 217 2.12 24.20 32.34
N LYS A 218 1.20 23.65 31.55
CA LYS A 218 1.46 22.81 30.38
C LYS A 218 0.54 23.23 29.24
N GLN A 219 0.95 22.96 28.01
CA GLN A 219 0.07 23.12 26.85
C GLN A 219 -1.19 22.24 27.02
N ASP A 220 -2.35 22.78 26.68
CA ASP A 220 -3.66 22.15 26.89
C ASP A 220 -3.76 20.87 26.06
N PRO A 221 -3.84 19.68 26.70
CA PRO A 221 -3.90 18.41 25.98
C PRO A 221 -5.12 18.28 25.06
N ALA A 222 -6.26 18.86 25.42
CA ALA A 222 -7.47 18.79 24.61
C ALA A 222 -7.32 19.64 23.34
N LEU A 223 -6.70 20.82 23.45
CA LEU A 223 -6.41 21.66 22.30
C LEU A 223 -5.30 21.06 21.42
N ILE A 224 -4.32 20.37 22.00
CA ILE A 224 -3.31 19.63 21.23
C ILE A 224 -3.98 18.55 20.38
N GLU A 225 -4.88 17.76 20.97
CA GLU A 225 -5.55 16.68 20.25
C GLU A 225 -6.47 17.19 19.12
N LEU A 226 -7.09 18.35 19.33
CA LEU A 226 -8.00 18.96 18.36
C LEU A 226 -7.27 19.71 17.23
N ASN A 227 -6.24 20.49 17.58
CA ASN A 227 -5.64 21.50 16.68
C ASN A 227 -4.15 21.28 16.41
N GLY A 228 -3.46 20.41 17.16
CA GLY A 228 -2.04 20.19 16.99
C GLY A 228 -1.70 19.67 15.59
N ALA A 229 -0.72 20.30 14.93
CA ALA A 229 -0.21 19.80 13.66
C ALA A 229 0.51 18.48 13.88
N LEU A 230 0.11 17.43 13.18
CA LEU A 230 0.81 16.14 13.23
C LEU A 230 2.22 16.29 12.66
N ASP A 231 3.20 15.70 13.33
CA ASP A 231 4.56 15.59 12.83
C ASP A 231 4.61 14.47 11.79
N SER A 232 4.18 14.79 10.56
CA SER A 232 4.15 13.89 9.42
C SER A 232 4.58 14.61 8.15
N ASP A 233 5.28 13.89 7.26
CA ASP A 233 5.71 14.43 5.95
C ASP A 233 4.65 14.24 4.85
N VAL A 234 3.47 13.71 5.20
CA VAL A 234 2.38 13.46 4.23
C VAL A 234 1.95 14.73 3.50
N PRO A 235 1.72 15.88 4.16
CA PRO A 235 1.36 17.12 3.47
C PRO A 235 2.40 17.54 2.42
N GLU A 236 3.68 17.51 2.78
CA GLU A 236 4.81 17.90 1.94
C GLU A 236 4.93 16.94 0.73
N ILE A 237 4.79 15.63 0.93
CA ILE A 237 4.75 14.65 -0.17
C ILE A 237 3.56 14.88 -1.10
N LEU A 238 2.38 15.23 -0.56
CA LEU A 238 1.20 15.52 -1.38
C LEU A 238 1.38 16.78 -2.23
N GLU A 239 2.13 17.78 -1.75
CA GLU A 239 2.50 18.95 -2.55
C GLU A 239 3.45 18.58 -3.70
N GLU A 240 4.48 17.78 -3.43
CA GLU A 240 5.39 17.28 -4.47
C GLU A 240 4.65 16.39 -5.48
N TRP A 241 3.72 15.55 -5.03
CA TRP A 241 2.86 14.78 -5.90
C TRP A 241 2.00 15.67 -6.80
N LYS A 242 1.44 16.77 -6.29
CA LYS A 242 0.66 17.72 -7.12
C LYS A 242 1.53 18.33 -8.22
N LYS A 243 2.79 18.69 -7.92
CA LYS A 243 3.76 19.20 -8.91
C LYS A 243 4.07 18.13 -9.96
N PHE A 244 4.47 16.94 -9.53
CA PHE A 244 4.75 15.79 -10.40
C PHE A 244 3.55 15.45 -11.31
N ARG A 245 2.34 15.40 -10.76
CA ARG A 245 1.11 15.10 -11.50
C ARG A 245 0.81 16.16 -12.56
N LYS A 246 1.06 17.43 -12.26
CA LYS A 246 0.87 18.54 -13.21
C LYS A 246 1.83 18.42 -14.39
N GLU A 247 3.10 18.12 -14.11
CA GLU A 247 4.16 17.97 -15.11
C GLU A 247 3.94 16.73 -16.01
N PHE A 248 3.61 15.58 -15.41
CA PHE A 248 3.54 14.30 -16.11
C PHE A 248 2.12 13.81 -16.39
N ARG A 249 1.16 14.74 -16.47
CA ARG A 249 -0.28 14.47 -16.61
C ARG A 249 -0.61 13.45 -17.71
N ARG A 250 0.08 13.53 -18.85
CA ARG A 250 -0.12 12.65 -20.03
C ARG A 250 0.07 11.15 -19.74
N TYR A 251 0.83 10.80 -18.70
CA TYR A 251 1.06 9.41 -18.31
C TYR A 251 0.09 8.94 -17.24
N LEU A 252 -0.46 9.85 -16.45
CA LEU A 252 -1.14 9.49 -15.22
C LEU A 252 -2.65 9.34 -15.40
N TRP A 253 -3.25 9.92 -16.45
CA TRP A 253 -4.70 9.92 -16.69
C TRP A 253 -4.97 9.77 -18.17
#